data_AF-K5WJE2-F1
#
_entry.id   AF-K5WJE2-F1
#
_cell.length_a   1.000
_cell.length_b   1.000
_cell.length_c   1.000
_cell.angle_alpha   90.00
_cell.angle_beta   90.00
_cell.angle_gamma   90.00
#
_symmetry.space_group_name_H-M   'P 1'
#
loop_
_entity.id
_entity.type
_entity.pdbx_description
1 polymer ?
#
loop_
_entity_poly.entity_id
_entity_poly.type
_entity_poly.pdbx_seq_one_letter_code
_entity_poly.pdbx_strand_id
1 'polypeptide(L)'
;MVRRAILVAALVPTVLAFSGTHPVIAWTSHSSDALTSASKSSDTEHFIENFLSDDSMCDHDAVVLIDQMGLHASDLRSLPSSSRLAQTLDSSPSSLELPYTRHYGENPFADISKAIAKRCGSRVLSVPAGEVAPHLETSPKEKHVVCMSMPSIQGTSEYRKGLMAELESSLVSELEKIADTFSKHMVIYAGWSPLLQSRQDPEGVPALEFVAPVNPASPSKAAANDGGILKKYQLLTPGLIISLFVALFVLIPVVFLGITSLASIQSPVRLDALKGFNAAEKKNQ
;
A
#
# COMPACT_ATOMS: atom_id res chain seq x y z
N MET A 1 11.58 -34.31 17.85
CA MET A 1 10.36 -33.50 17.62
C MET A 1 10.59 -31.98 17.63
N VAL A 2 11.81 -31.47 17.89
CA VAL A 2 12.09 -30.01 17.95
C VAL A 2 12.26 -29.36 16.55
N ARG A 3 12.63 -30.13 15.53
CA ARG A 3 12.88 -29.61 14.17
C ARG A 3 11.62 -29.21 13.37
N ARG A 4 10.42 -29.67 13.75
CA ARG A 4 9.17 -29.35 13.02
C ARG A 4 8.45 -28.12 13.55
N ALA A 5 8.78 -27.66 14.77
CA ALA A 5 8.19 -26.47 15.37
C ALA A 5 8.81 -25.15 14.84
N ILE A 6 9.99 -25.21 14.22
CA ILE A 6 10.72 -24.02 13.74
C ILE A 6 10.17 -23.51 12.39
N LEU A 7 9.45 -24.34 11.62
CA LEU A 7 8.96 -23.97 10.29
C LEU A 7 7.66 -23.14 10.28
N VAL A 8 6.89 -23.11 11.37
CA VAL A 8 5.59 -22.40 11.43
C VAL A 8 5.76 -20.93 11.85
N ALA A 9 6.84 -20.57 12.55
CA ALA A 9 7.11 -19.20 12.99
C ALA A 9 7.62 -18.26 11.86
N ALA A 10 7.96 -18.80 10.69
CA ALA A 10 8.57 -18.03 9.60
C ALA A 10 7.58 -17.34 8.64
N LEU A 11 6.26 -17.56 8.79
CA LEU A 11 5.25 -17.04 7.85
C LEU A 11 4.47 -15.80 8.36
N VAL A 12 4.82 -15.28 9.54
CA VAL A 12 4.11 -14.16 10.16
C VAL A 12 4.44 -12.75 9.59
N PRO A 13 5.58 -12.45 8.92
CA PRO A 13 5.89 -11.06 8.57
C PRO A 13 5.40 -10.60 7.18
N THR A 14 4.57 -11.35 6.45
CA THR A 14 4.20 -10.98 5.07
C THR A 14 3.08 -9.94 4.95
N VAL A 15 2.45 -9.52 6.05
CA VAL A 15 1.29 -8.59 6.01
C VAL A 15 1.68 -7.12 6.24
N LEU A 16 2.87 -6.84 6.78
CA LEU A 16 3.34 -5.47 7.03
C LEU A 16 4.14 -4.85 5.88
N ALA A 17 4.41 -5.60 4.80
CA ALA A 17 5.34 -5.18 3.76
C ALA A 17 4.94 -3.91 2.98
N PHE A 18 3.64 -3.56 2.96
CA PHE A 18 3.09 -2.44 2.21
C PHE A 18 2.69 -1.23 3.08
N SER A 19 2.81 -1.34 4.40
CA SER A 19 2.53 -0.21 5.29
C SER A 19 3.56 0.90 5.06
N GLY A 20 3.10 2.15 4.93
CA GLY A 20 3.96 3.30 4.67
C GLY A 20 4.55 3.37 3.26
N THR A 21 4.01 2.60 2.31
CA THR A 21 4.41 2.70 0.89
C THR A 21 3.50 3.65 0.12
N HIS A 22 4.09 4.38 -0.82
CA HIS A 22 3.38 5.34 -1.67
C HIS A 22 3.69 5.06 -3.15
N PRO A 23 2.74 5.32 -4.05
CA PRO A 23 2.97 5.12 -5.47
C PRO A 23 3.84 6.25 -6.04
N VAL A 24 4.71 5.89 -6.98
CA VAL A 24 5.43 6.81 -7.84
C VAL A 24 5.13 6.39 -9.27
N ILE A 25 4.56 7.30 -10.05
CA ILE A 25 4.37 7.10 -11.48
C ILE A 25 5.13 8.19 -12.23
N ALA A 26 5.75 7.83 -13.34
CA ALA A 26 6.48 8.77 -14.16
C ALA A 26 6.31 8.43 -15.64
N TRP A 27 6.22 9.45 -16.48
CA TRP A 27 6.11 9.28 -17.92
C TRP A 27 6.73 10.46 -18.65
N THR A 28 7.09 10.25 -19.92
CA THR A 28 7.70 11.26 -20.77
C THR A 28 6.95 11.40 -22.08
N SER A 29 6.95 12.60 -22.66
CA SER A 29 6.37 12.83 -23.99
C SER A 29 7.20 12.25 -25.14
N HIS A 30 8.48 11.93 -24.88
CA HIS A 30 9.39 11.28 -25.83
C HIS A 30 10.06 10.07 -25.19
N SER A 31 10.59 9.17 -26.02
CA SER A 31 11.35 8.00 -25.55
C SER A 31 12.54 8.46 -24.72
N SER A 32 12.63 7.98 -23.48
CA SER A 32 13.70 8.33 -22.55
C SER A 32 14.36 7.07 -22.00
N ASP A 33 15.68 7.01 -22.13
CA ASP A 33 16.48 5.94 -21.54
C ASP A 33 16.49 6.00 -20.00
N ALA A 34 16.17 7.17 -19.43
CA ALA A 34 16.07 7.40 -17.99
C ALA A 34 15.04 6.44 -17.35
N LEU A 35 13.80 6.47 -17.86
CA LEU A 35 12.70 5.65 -17.33
C LEU A 35 12.93 4.15 -17.59
N THR A 36 13.46 3.82 -18.76
CA THR A 36 13.75 2.44 -19.15
C THR A 36 14.85 1.84 -18.26
N SER A 37 15.87 2.63 -17.91
CA SER A 37 16.95 2.20 -17.01
C SER A 37 16.47 2.13 -15.56
N ALA A 38 15.67 3.10 -15.13
CA ALA A 38 15.11 3.14 -13.79
C ALA A 38 14.17 1.95 -13.50
N SER A 39 13.41 1.48 -14.50
CA SER A 39 12.56 0.28 -14.38
C SER A 39 13.34 -1.01 -14.04
N LYS A 40 14.64 -1.03 -14.33
CA LYS A 40 15.53 -2.18 -14.06
C LYS A 40 16.20 -2.08 -12.68
N SER A 41 16.10 -0.93 -12.00
CA SER A 41 16.64 -0.76 -10.67
C SER A 41 15.80 -1.56 -9.66
N SER A 42 16.48 -2.30 -8.78
CA SER A 42 15.85 -3.01 -7.67
C SER A 42 15.75 -2.16 -6.40
N ASP A 43 16.36 -0.98 -6.38
CA ASP A 43 16.36 -0.10 -5.21
C ASP A 43 15.11 0.78 -5.22
N THR A 44 14.20 0.51 -4.28
CA THR A 44 12.90 1.19 -4.14
C THR A 44 12.88 2.18 -2.98
N GLU A 45 13.92 2.22 -2.14
CA GLU A 45 13.99 3.10 -0.96
C GLU A 45 14.57 4.47 -1.33
N HIS A 46 15.61 4.49 -2.14
CA HIS A 46 16.23 5.74 -2.66
C HIS A 46 15.92 5.97 -4.14
N PHE A 47 14.85 5.36 -4.65
CA PHE A 47 14.52 5.38 -6.07
C PHE A 47 14.40 6.81 -6.61
N ILE A 48 13.61 7.67 -5.96
CA ILE A 48 13.36 9.04 -6.42
C ILE A 48 14.67 9.84 -6.46
N GLU A 49 15.50 9.74 -5.43
CA GLU A 49 16.77 10.46 -5.34
C GLU A 49 17.75 10.00 -6.42
N ASN A 50 17.92 8.69 -6.59
CA ASN A 50 18.82 8.11 -7.59
C ASN A 50 18.34 8.42 -9.01
N PHE A 51 17.03 8.31 -9.25
CA PHE A 51 16.42 8.55 -10.55
C PHE A 51 16.51 10.02 -10.96
N LEU A 52 16.18 10.93 -10.05
CA LEU A 52 16.26 12.38 -10.30
C LEU A 52 17.70 12.88 -10.37
N SER A 53 18.67 12.08 -9.91
CA SER A 53 20.10 12.35 -10.05
C SER A 53 20.69 11.89 -11.38
N ASP A 54 19.91 11.34 -12.31
CA ASP A 54 20.36 11.02 -13.66
C ASP A 54 20.47 12.30 -14.54
N ASP A 55 21.53 12.42 -15.34
CA ASP A 55 21.77 13.57 -16.21
C ASP A 55 20.81 13.62 -17.41
N SER A 56 20.24 12.47 -17.80
CA SER A 56 19.21 12.38 -18.85
C SER A 56 17.93 13.15 -18.53
N MET A 57 17.73 13.55 -17.27
CA MET A 57 16.68 14.49 -16.86
C MET A 57 16.81 15.84 -17.58
N CYS A 58 18.04 16.29 -17.82
CA CYS A 58 18.32 17.60 -18.40
C CYS A 58 18.03 17.68 -19.91
N ASP A 59 17.71 16.57 -20.57
CA ASP A 59 17.32 16.55 -21.99
C ASP A 59 15.88 17.04 -22.23
N HIS A 60 15.09 17.17 -21.16
CA HIS A 60 13.71 17.65 -21.20
C HIS A 60 13.66 19.18 -21.05
N ASP A 61 12.71 19.81 -21.73
CA ASP A 61 12.48 21.25 -21.63
C ASP A 61 11.69 21.59 -20.35
N ALA A 62 10.82 20.67 -19.92
CA ALA A 62 10.11 20.77 -18.66
C ALA A 62 10.15 19.46 -17.87
N VAL A 63 10.46 19.55 -16.57
CA VAL A 63 10.32 18.45 -15.60
C VAL A 63 9.24 18.84 -14.60
N VAL A 64 8.13 18.12 -14.63
CA VAL A 64 6.98 18.34 -13.77
C VAL A 64 7.03 17.36 -12.60
N LEU A 65 7.12 17.87 -11.39
CA LEU A 65 7.16 17.13 -10.13
C LEU A 65 5.84 17.38 -9.41
N ILE A 66 5.00 16.35 -9.30
CA ILE A 66 3.69 16.43 -8.69
C ILE A 66 3.73 15.66 -7.37
N ASP A 67 3.54 16.36 -6.25
CA ASP A 67 3.39 15.71 -4.96
C ASP A 67 1.92 15.67 -4.53
N GLN A 68 1.50 14.55 -3.93
CA GLN A 68 0.18 14.45 -3.34
C GLN A 68 0.19 13.72 -1.99
N MET A 69 -0.21 14.45 -0.95
CA MET A 69 -0.28 13.88 0.38
C MET A 69 -1.44 12.87 0.50
N GLY A 70 -1.16 11.69 1.06
CA GLY A 70 -2.16 10.64 1.32
C GLY A 70 -2.54 9.79 0.11
N LEU A 71 -1.91 10.01 -1.05
CA LEU A 71 -2.12 9.20 -2.25
C LEU A 71 -1.66 7.74 -2.03
N HIS A 72 -2.49 6.80 -2.44
CA HIS A 72 -2.22 5.37 -2.32
C HIS A 72 -2.38 4.66 -3.67
N ALA A 73 -1.68 3.53 -3.84
CA ALA A 73 -1.74 2.75 -5.08
C ALA A 73 -3.17 2.28 -5.43
N SER A 74 -4.03 2.10 -4.43
CA SER A 74 -5.44 1.77 -4.64
C SER A 74 -6.22 2.88 -5.31
N ASP A 75 -5.88 4.16 -5.06
CA ASP A 75 -6.60 5.28 -5.65
C ASP A 75 -6.34 5.31 -7.16
N LEU A 76 -5.07 5.19 -7.56
CA LEU A 76 -4.65 5.12 -8.96
C LEU A 76 -5.24 3.89 -9.67
N ARG A 77 -5.23 2.71 -9.03
CA ARG A 77 -5.85 1.50 -9.60
C ARG A 77 -7.36 1.57 -9.69
N SER A 78 -8.00 2.42 -8.89
CA SER A 78 -9.46 2.58 -8.90
C SER A 78 -9.95 3.52 -9.99
N LEU A 79 -9.03 4.23 -10.66
CA LEU A 79 -9.33 5.07 -11.81
C LEU A 79 -9.89 4.20 -12.95
N PRO A 80 -10.92 4.67 -13.67
CA PRO A 80 -11.41 3.96 -14.84
C PRO A 80 -10.32 3.96 -15.92
N SER A 81 -10.22 2.90 -16.71
CA SER A 81 -9.30 2.85 -17.87
C SER A 81 -9.62 3.91 -18.94
N SER A 82 -10.83 4.49 -18.89
CA SER A 82 -11.20 5.64 -19.72
C SER A 82 -10.76 6.99 -19.15
N SER A 83 -10.15 7.02 -17.96
CA SER A 83 -9.55 8.23 -17.40
C SER A 83 -8.44 8.72 -18.31
N ARG A 84 -8.28 10.03 -18.40
CA ARG A 84 -7.27 10.63 -19.27
C ARG A 84 -5.88 10.32 -18.74
N LEU A 85 -5.69 10.33 -17.42
CA LEU A 85 -4.42 9.96 -16.80
C LEU A 85 -3.99 8.53 -17.16
N ALA A 86 -4.91 7.56 -17.09
CA ALA A 86 -4.60 6.18 -17.49
C ALA A 86 -4.25 6.09 -18.98
N GLN A 87 -5.02 6.78 -19.85
CA GLN A 87 -4.73 6.84 -21.28
C GLN A 87 -3.38 7.48 -21.59
N THR A 88 -3.01 8.56 -20.89
CA THR A 88 -1.73 9.23 -21.04
C THR A 88 -0.58 8.30 -20.66
N LEU A 89 -0.73 7.55 -19.57
CA LEU A 89 0.28 6.61 -19.10
C LEU A 89 0.47 5.44 -20.10
N ASP A 90 -0.63 4.88 -20.60
CA ASP A 90 -0.64 3.79 -21.58
C ASP A 90 -0.10 4.21 -22.96
N SER A 91 -0.36 5.46 -23.38
CA SER A 91 0.06 5.98 -24.69
C SER A 91 1.42 6.66 -24.69
N SER A 92 2.00 6.90 -23.51
CA SER A 92 3.32 7.53 -23.41
C SER A 92 4.43 6.63 -23.99
N PRO A 93 5.41 7.20 -24.73
CA PRO A 93 6.54 6.43 -25.26
C PRO A 93 7.39 5.73 -24.20
N SER A 94 7.43 6.27 -22.98
CA SER A 94 8.10 5.67 -21.85
C SER A 94 7.35 6.03 -20.58
N SER A 95 6.98 5.01 -19.81
CA SER A 95 6.32 5.12 -18.51
C SER A 95 6.97 4.20 -17.49
N LEU A 96 6.84 4.57 -16.23
CA LEU A 96 7.27 3.81 -15.07
C LEU A 96 6.18 3.88 -14.01
N GLU A 97 5.79 2.72 -13.51
CA GLU A 97 4.82 2.60 -12.42
C GLU A 97 5.43 1.81 -11.27
N LEU A 98 5.68 2.49 -10.15
CA LEU A 98 6.14 1.90 -8.91
C LEU A 98 5.04 2.05 -7.86
N PRO A 99 4.12 1.08 -7.73
CA PRO A 99 2.97 1.23 -6.85
C PRO A 99 3.33 1.28 -5.36
N TYR A 100 4.48 0.71 -4.99
CA TYR A 100 4.88 0.56 -3.60
C TYR A 100 6.35 0.96 -3.44
N THR A 101 6.59 2.26 -3.28
CA THR A 101 7.90 2.80 -2.91
C THR A 101 7.89 3.21 -1.44
N ARG A 102 9.00 3.03 -0.75
CA ARG A 102 9.14 3.52 0.61
C ARG A 102 9.78 4.89 0.53
N HIS A 103 9.12 5.87 1.13
CA HIS A 103 9.68 7.19 1.32
C HIS A 103 9.30 7.66 2.71
N TYR A 104 10.31 8.01 3.49
CA TYR A 104 10.15 8.47 4.86
C TYR A 104 10.44 9.97 4.90
N GLY A 105 9.48 10.76 5.36
CA GLY A 105 9.73 12.17 5.64
C GLY A 105 8.72 13.12 5.02
N GLU A 106 9.22 14.30 4.67
CA GLU A 106 8.47 15.42 4.12
C GLU A 106 8.23 15.24 2.62
N ASN A 107 7.87 16.31 1.90
CA ASN A 107 7.60 16.26 0.47
C ASN A 107 8.84 15.75 -0.31
N PRO A 108 8.71 14.70 -1.16
CA PRO A 108 9.83 14.06 -1.85
C PRO A 108 10.58 14.98 -2.82
N PHE A 109 10.00 16.10 -3.23
CA PHE A 109 10.55 17.00 -4.26
C PHE A 109 11.05 18.34 -3.71
N ALA A 110 10.84 18.64 -2.43
CA ALA A 110 11.14 19.94 -1.85
C ALA A 110 12.62 20.36 -2.03
N ASP A 111 13.54 19.44 -1.77
CA ASP A 111 14.98 19.70 -1.90
C ASP A 111 15.52 19.35 -3.29
N ILE A 112 14.98 18.28 -3.90
CA ILE A 112 15.49 17.74 -5.17
C ILE A 112 15.17 18.68 -6.34
N SER A 113 14.03 19.37 -6.32
CA SER A 113 13.67 20.33 -7.37
C SER A 113 14.73 21.41 -7.59
N LYS A 114 15.30 21.95 -6.50
CA LYS A 114 16.38 22.94 -6.54
C LYS A 114 17.68 22.34 -7.07
N ALA A 115 17.98 21.10 -6.71
CA ALA A 115 19.15 20.38 -7.19
C ALA A 115 19.07 20.14 -8.71
N ILE A 116 17.92 19.67 -9.21
CA ILE A 116 17.67 19.49 -10.65
C ILE A 116 17.79 20.81 -11.39
N ALA A 117 17.14 21.87 -10.90
CA ALA A 117 17.19 23.19 -11.52
C ALA A 117 18.61 23.74 -11.63
N LYS A 118 19.38 23.65 -10.53
CA LYS A 118 20.79 24.07 -10.52
C LYS A 118 21.63 23.27 -11.51
N ARG A 119 21.40 21.96 -11.61
CA ARG A 119 22.16 21.07 -12.49
C ARG A 119 21.82 21.27 -13.97
N CYS A 120 20.53 21.33 -14.30
CA CYS A 120 20.07 21.44 -15.68
C CYS A 120 20.02 22.88 -16.21
N GLY A 121 20.34 23.87 -15.36
CA GLY A 121 20.20 25.29 -15.72
C GLY A 121 18.75 25.71 -15.92
N SER A 122 17.83 25.05 -15.22
CA SER A 122 16.38 25.27 -15.32
C SER A 122 15.89 26.20 -14.21
N ARG A 123 14.74 26.84 -14.42
CA ARG A 123 14.07 27.65 -13.40
C ARG A 123 13.08 26.80 -12.60
N VAL A 124 13.13 26.87 -11.27
CA VAL A 124 12.11 26.25 -10.41
C VAL A 124 10.86 27.12 -10.39
N LEU A 125 9.70 26.51 -10.65
CA LEU A 125 8.39 27.09 -10.47
C LEU A 125 7.62 26.22 -9.48
N SER A 126 7.30 26.75 -8.29
CA SER A 126 6.45 26.06 -7.33
C SER A 126 5.06 26.69 -7.38
N VAL A 127 4.06 25.89 -7.76
CA VAL A 127 2.68 26.35 -7.99
C VAL A 127 1.70 25.34 -7.41
N PRO A 128 0.60 25.79 -6.79
CA PRO A 128 -0.50 24.89 -6.47
C PRO A 128 -1.18 24.38 -7.75
N ALA A 129 -1.83 23.23 -7.66
CA ALA A 129 -2.64 22.71 -8.76
C ALA A 129 -3.72 23.73 -9.17
N GLY A 130 -3.77 24.08 -10.46
CA GLY A 130 -4.73 25.06 -11.02
C GLY A 130 -4.17 26.45 -11.34
N GLU A 131 -2.92 26.74 -10.97
CA GLU A 131 -2.29 28.07 -11.17
C GLU A 131 -1.05 28.02 -12.10
N VAL A 132 -0.87 26.96 -12.91
CA VAL A 132 0.37 26.76 -13.69
C VAL A 132 0.50 27.78 -14.84
N ALA A 133 -0.60 28.05 -15.55
CA ALA A 133 -0.62 28.87 -16.77
C ALA A 133 0.05 30.26 -16.67
N PRO A 134 -0.31 31.13 -15.71
CA PRO A 134 0.24 32.49 -15.66
C PRO A 134 1.76 32.54 -15.44
N HIS A 135 2.35 31.48 -14.89
CA HIS A 135 3.77 31.42 -14.59
C HIS A 135 4.63 30.90 -15.76
N LEU A 136 4.02 30.14 -16.68
CA LEU A 136 4.69 29.61 -17.88
C LEU A 136 4.86 30.66 -18.98
N GLU A 137 3.91 31.58 -19.10
CA GLU A 137 3.91 32.63 -20.14
C GLU A 137 5.06 33.65 -19.99
N THR A 138 5.69 33.72 -18.81
CA THR A 138 6.70 34.74 -18.51
C THR A 138 8.07 34.44 -19.13
N SER A 139 8.39 33.18 -19.51
CA SER A 139 9.66 32.88 -20.20
C SER A 139 9.61 31.58 -21.05
N PRO A 140 9.02 31.59 -22.26
CA PRO A 140 8.78 30.37 -23.06
C PRO A 140 10.02 29.67 -23.64
N LYS A 141 11.24 30.19 -23.41
CA LYS A 141 12.49 29.64 -23.95
C LYS A 141 13.44 29.07 -22.90
N GLU A 142 13.10 29.21 -21.63
CA GLU A 142 13.90 28.64 -20.54
C GLU A 142 13.42 27.23 -20.23
N LYS A 143 14.29 26.39 -19.69
CA LYS A 143 13.89 25.09 -19.15
C LYS A 143 13.27 25.29 -17.78
N HIS A 144 12.23 24.52 -17.45
CA HIS A 144 11.54 24.65 -16.17
C HIS A 144 11.49 23.36 -15.38
N VAL A 145 11.59 23.48 -14.06
CA VAL A 145 11.23 22.43 -13.09
C VAL A 145 9.96 22.92 -12.40
N VAL A 146 8.82 22.32 -12.74
CA VAL A 146 7.50 22.72 -12.23
C VAL A 146 7.14 21.80 -11.07
N CYS A 147 7.09 22.33 -9.85
CA CYS A 147 6.66 21.63 -8.65
C CYS A 147 5.20 21.95 -8.38
N MET A 148 4.34 20.94 -8.48
CA MET A 148 2.91 21.04 -8.30
C MET A 148 2.49 20.27 -7.05
N SER A 149 1.87 20.96 -6.10
CA SER A 149 1.30 20.29 -4.93
C SER A 149 -0.20 20.09 -5.12
N MET A 150 -0.62 18.83 -5.03
CA MET A 150 -2.01 18.41 -5.17
C MET A 150 -2.71 18.37 -3.81
N PRO A 151 -4.03 18.61 -3.76
CA PRO A 151 -4.82 18.48 -2.53
C PRO A 151 -4.70 17.09 -1.91
N SER A 152 -4.65 17.04 -0.57
CA SER A 152 -4.49 15.78 0.15
C SER A 152 -5.71 14.87 0.04
N ILE A 153 -5.48 13.56 -0.08
CA ILE A 153 -6.55 12.55 -0.10
C ILE A 153 -6.64 11.87 1.27
N GLN A 154 -7.80 11.99 1.91
CA GLN A 154 -8.12 11.31 3.16
C GLN A 154 -9.57 10.83 3.16
N GLY A 155 -9.90 9.85 4.01
CA GLY A 155 -11.25 9.32 4.16
C GLY A 155 -11.43 7.88 3.69
N THR A 156 -12.69 7.47 3.51
CA THR A 156 -13.06 6.10 3.14
C THR A 156 -12.79 5.81 1.66
N SER A 157 -12.66 4.53 1.30
CA SER A 157 -12.37 4.10 -0.09
C SER A 157 -13.33 4.69 -1.14
N GLU A 158 -14.64 4.72 -0.85
CA GLU A 158 -15.64 5.28 -1.77
C GLU A 158 -15.48 6.79 -1.95
N TYR A 159 -15.23 7.51 -0.85
CA TYR A 159 -14.99 8.96 -0.89
C TYR A 159 -13.71 9.28 -1.64
N ARG A 160 -12.62 8.55 -1.36
CA ARG A 160 -11.33 8.69 -2.04
C ARG A 160 -11.45 8.49 -3.54
N LYS A 161 -12.23 7.49 -3.98
CA LYS A 161 -12.46 7.22 -5.40
C LYS A 161 -13.15 8.40 -6.10
N GLY A 162 -14.19 8.98 -5.48
CA GLY A 162 -14.88 10.15 -6.03
C GLY A 162 -13.96 11.36 -6.10
N LEU A 163 -13.23 11.65 -5.02
CA LEU A 163 -12.29 12.75 -4.94
C LEU A 163 -11.15 12.60 -5.96
N MET A 164 -10.61 11.39 -6.13
CA MET A 164 -9.53 11.13 -7.09
C MET A 164 -9.97 11.40 -8.53
N ALA A 165 -11.22 11.10 -8.90
CA ALA A 165 -11.74 11.40 -10.24
C ALA A 165 -11.83 12.92 -10.51
N GLU A 166 -12.22 13.70 -9.51
CA GLU A 166 -12.26 15.17 -9.61
C GLU A 166 -10.83 15.74 -9.72
N LEU A 167 -9.92 15.30 -8.86
CA LEU A 167 -8.53 15.73 -8.86
C LEU A 167 -7.79 15.33 -10.15
N GLU A 168 -8.08 14.15 -10.71
CA GLU A 168 -7.54 13.71 -12.00
C GLU A 168 -7.95 14.65 -13.14
N SER A 169 -9.22 15.06 -13.20
CA SER A 169 -9.68 15.99 -14.23
C SER A 169 -8.98 17.36 -14.17
N SER A 170 -8.76 17.87 -12.95
CA SER A 170 -8.01 19.11 -12.74
C SER A 170 -6.54 18.95 -13.12
N LEU A 171 -5.91 17.84 -12.73
CA LEU A 171 -4.50 17.57 -13.01
C LEU A 171 -4.25 17.46 -14.53
N VAL A 172 -5.10 16.72 -15.23
CA VAL A 172 -4.99 16.54 -16.68
C VAL A 172 -5.09 17.88 -17.41
N SER A 173 -6.03 18.74 -17.01
CA SER A 173 -6.16 20.07 -17.62
C SER A 173 -4.90 20.93 -17.45
N GLU A 174 -4.22 20.85 -16.31
CA GLU A 174 -2.95 21.54 -16.10
C GLU A 174 -1.80 20.93 -16.92
N LEU A 175 -1.75 19.59 -17.00
CA LEU A 175 -0.75 18.89 -17.80
C LEU A 175 -0.90 19.16 -19.30
N GLU A 176 -2.13 19.30 -19.82
CA GLU A 176 -2.37 19.68 -21.21
C GLU A 176 -1.77 21.06 -21.53
N LYS A 177 -1.93 22.04 -20.64
CA LYS A 177 -1.32 23.38 -20.80
C LYS A 177 0.21 23.31 -20.82
N ILE A 178 0.79 22.45 -19.99
CA ILE A 178 2.25 22.21 -19.99
C ILE A 178 2.68 21.56 -21.30
N ALA A 179 1.94 20.57 -21.79
CA ALA A 179 2.22 19.89 -23.05
C ALA A 179 2.11 20.83 -24.27
N ASP A 180 1.17 21.77 -24.25
CA ASP A 180 1.03 22.81 -25.27
C ASP A 180 2.22 23.79 -25.27
N THR A 181 2.83 24.01 -24.11
CA THR A 181 3.98 24.92 -23.96
C THR A 181 5.32 24.23 -24.25
N PHE A 182 5.49 22.98 -23.79
CA PHE A 182 6.74 22.22 -23.87
C PHE A 182 6.55 20.92 -24.64
N SER A 183 7.19 20.84 -25.81
CA SER A 183 7.20 19.64 -26.63
C SER A 183 7.85 18.45 -25.90
N LYS A 184 8.98 18.69 -25.22
CA LYS A 184 9.70 17.70 -24.43
C LYS A 184 9.46 17.92 -22.95
N HIS A 185 8.50 17.19 -22.39
CA HIS A 185 8.23 17.23 -20.97
C HIS A 185 8.27 15.84 -20.35
N MET A 186 8.64 15.83 -19.08
CA MET A 186 8.62 14.68 -18.22
C MET A 186 7.74 14.97 -17.02
N VAL A 187 6.91 14.02 -16.62
CA VAL A 187 6.05 14.13 -15.45
C VAL A 187 6.38 13.03 -14.47
N ILE A 188 6.51 13.40 -13.20
CA ILE A 188 6.74 12.50 -12.09
C ILE A 188 5.69 12.84 -11.04
N TYR A 189 4.88 11.86 -10.68
CA TYR A 189 3.79 12.02 -9.73
C TYR A 189 3.95 11.01 -8.59
N ALA A 190 4.15 11.53 -7.38
CA ALA A 190 4.45 10.74 -6.20
C ALA A 190 3.51 11.04 -5.04
N GLY A 191 3.12 9.97 -4.33
CA GLY A 191 2.44 10.06 -3.04
C GLY A 191 3.42 10.23 -1.88
N TRP A 192 2.97 10.87 -0.81
CA TRP A 192 3.72 10.94 0.45
C TRP A 192 2.79 11.08 1.66
N SER A 193 3.30 10.86 2.88
CA SER A 193 2.56 11.15 4.11
C SER A 193 3.51 11.56 5.24
N PRO A 194 3.11 12.52 6.09
CA PRO A 194 3.93 12.95 7.21
C PRO A 194 4.02 11.84 8.28
N LEU A 195 5.22 11.63 8.81
CA LEU A 195 5.53 10.57 9.79
C LEU A 195 4.72 10.66 11.10
N LEU A 196 4.03 11.78 11.38
CA LEU A 196 3.29 12.02 12.63
C LEU A 196 2.02 11.16 12.79
N GLN A 197 1.57 10.44 11.75
CA GLN A 197 0.49 9.46 11.88
C GLN A 197 0.97 8.11 12.46
N SER A 198 2.29 7.90 12.61
CA SER A 198 2.86 6.68 13.18
C SER A 198 2.90 6.71 14.72
N ARG A 199 1.72 6.86 15.35
CA ARG A 199 1.53 6.53 16.78
C ARG A 199 0.69 5.27 16.99
N GLN A 200 0.48 4.49 15.94
CA GLN A 200 -0.15 3.15 16.00
C GLN A 200 0.80 2.04 15.52
N ASP A 201 2.12 2.29 15.53
CA ASP A 201 3.12 1.26 15.27
C ASP A 201 3.37 0.46 16.58
N PRO A 202 3.04 -0.83 16.66
CA PRO A 202 3.10 -1.59 17.90
C PRO A 202 4.48 -2.22 18.09
N GLU A 203 5.48 -1.42 18.45
CA GLU A 203 6.51 -1.87 19.39
C GLU A 203 6.08 -1.43 20.80
N GLY A 204 5.24 -2.25 21.46
CA GLY A 204 4.89 -2.08 22.87
C GLY A 204 3.44 -2.36 23.23
N VAL A 205 3.09 -3.63 23.47
CA VAL A 205 1.86 -4.07 24.17
C VAL A 205 2.10 -3.97 25.70
N PRO A 206 1.10 -3.92 26.63
CA PRO A 206 -0.36 -3.97 26.47
C PRO A 206 -1.17 -2.98 27.32
N ALA A 207 -2.35 -2.56 26.85
CA ALA A 207 -3.53 -2.34 27.71
C ALA A 207 -4.81 -2.31 26.87
N LEU A 208 -5.76 -3.17 27.24
CA LEU A 208 -7.13 -3.17 26.79
C LEU A 208 -7.80 -1.85 27.21
N GLU A 209 -8.35 -1.09 26.25
CA GLU A 209 -9.45 -0.18 26.57
C GLU A 209 -10.38 -0.04 25.36
N PHE A 210 -11.52 -0.72 25.48
CA PHE A 210 -12.64 -0.69 24.56
C PHE A 210 -13.41 0.60 24.82
N VAL A 211 -13.18 1.64 24.03
CA VAL A 211 -14.00 2.87 24.08
C VAL A 211 -14.70 3.05 22.75
N ALA A 212 -15.98 2.69 22.75
CA ALA A 212 -16.93 3.08 21.71
C ALA A 212 -17.39 4.53 21.94
N PRO A 213 -17.63 5.28 20.86
CA PRO A 213 -18.73 6.25 20.80
C PRO A 213 -19.66 5.84 19.65
N VAL A 214 -20.88 5.35 19.88
CA VAL A 214 -22.10 6.09 20.22
C VAL A 214 -22.31 7.32 19.34
N ASN A 215 -23.08 7.18 18.24
CA ASN A 215 -24.31 7.97 18.00
C ASN A 215 -25.09 7.56 16.72
N PRO A 216 -26.37 7.99 16.58
CA PRO A 216 -27.48 7.19 16.07
C PRO A 216 -28.15 7.70 14.77
N ALA A 217 -29.13 6.93 14.27
CA ALA A 217 -30.16 7.24 13.25
C ALA A 217 -29.68 7.41 11.78
N SER A 218 -29.83 6.43 10.87
CA SER A 218 -31.05 5.89 10.20
C SER A 218 -31.62 6.83 9.10
N PRO A 219 -32.39 6.35 8.10
CA PRO A 219 -32.10 5.37 7.04
C PRO A 219 -32.46 5.93 5.62
N SER A 220 -32.41 5.08 4.59
CA SER A 220 -32.99 5.24 3.24
C SER A 220 -32.05 5.69 2.11
N LYS A 221 -31.60 4.72 1.31
CA LYS A 221 -32.21 4.40 0.01
C LYS A 221 -31.41 3.26 -0.62
N ALA A 222 -31.97 2.06 -0.50
CA ALA A 222 -31.62 0.95 -1.35
C ALA A 222 -31.99 1.32 -2.79
N ALA A 223 -30.99 1.60 -3.62
CA ALA A 223 -31.14 1.63 -5.07
C ALA A 223 -30.44 0.39 -5.64
N ALA A 224 -31.22 -0.34 -6.42
CA ALA A 224 -30.91 -1.66 -6.96
C ALA A 224 -29.71 -1.63 -7.90
N ASN A 225 -28.64 -2.34 -7.53
CA ASN A 225 -27.62 -2.80 -8.46
C ASN A 225 -27.61 -4.32 -8.44
N ASP A 226 -27.96 -4.89 -9.59
CA ASP A 226 -28.08 -6.30 -9.89
C ASP A 226 -26.69 -6.97 -9.81
N GLY A 227 -26.56 -7.95 -8.92
CA GLY A 227 -25.30 -8.62 -8.63
C GLY A 227 -25.34 -9.35 -7.30
N GLY A 228 -25.03 -10.66 -7.34
CA GLY A 228 -25.14 -11.57 -6.19
C GLY A 228 -24.42 -11.07 -4.93
N ILE A 229 -24.96 -11.45 -3.78
CA ILE A 229 -24.54 -11.05 -2.41
C ILE A 229 -23.02 -11.19 -2.16
N LEU A 230 -22.32 -12.04 -2.91
CA LEU A 230 -20.87 -12.26 -2.81
C LEU A 230 -20.01 -11.19 -3.50
N LYS A 231 -20.60 -10.27 -4.28
CA LYS A 231 -19.87 -9.14 -4.90
C LYS A 231 -19.91 -7.87 -4.05
N LYS A 232 -20.95 -7.71 -3.22
CA LYS A 232 -21.14 -6.52 -2.36
C LYS A 232 -20.47 -6.67 -1.00
N TYR A 233 -20.31 -7.91 -0.54
CA TYR A 233 -19.53 -8.24 0.63
C TYR A 233 -18.32 -9.03 0.16
N GLN A 234 -17.14 -8.45 0.30
CA GLN A 234 -15.85 -9.10 0.10
C GLN A 234 -15.60 -10.13 1.23
N LEU A 235 -16.59 -10.99 1.47
CA LEU A 235 -16.66 -11.94 2.58
C LEU A 235 -15.60 -13.04 2.42
N LEU A 236 -15.17 -13.30 1.18
CA LEU A 236 -14.03 -14.16 0.85
C LEU A 236 -12.85 -13.31 0.39
N THR A 237 -12.30 -12.50 1.30
CA THR A 237 -10.96 -11.97 1.09
C THR A 237 -9.96 -13.14 1.03
N PRO A 238 -8.92 -13.07 0.19
CA PRO A 238 -7.90 -14.12 0.12
C PRO A 238 -7.33 -14.50 1.50
N GLY A 239 -7.19 -13.52 2.40
CA GLY A 239 -6.78 -13.75 3.79
C GLY A 239 -7.77 -14.61 4.59
N LEU A 240 -9.08 -14.38 4.45
CA LEU A 240 -10.10 -15.19 5.13
C LEU A 240 -10.09 -16.64 4.63
N ILE A 241 -9.96 -16.85 3.31
CA ILE A 241 -9.84 -18.19 2.72
C ILE A 241 -8.63 -18.92 3.28
N ILE A 242 -7.46 -18.27 3.31
CA ILE A 242 -6.23 -18.87 3.84
C ILE A 242 -6.39 -19.17 5.33
N SER A 243 -6.98 -18.24 6.11
CA SER A 243 -7.22 -18.45 7.54
C SER A 243 -8.17 -19.62 7.81
N LEU A 244 -9.22 -19.77 7.00
CA LEU A 244 -10.17 -20.88 7.09
C LEU A 244 -9.49 -22.21 6.76
N PHE A 245 -8.66 -22.25 5.72
CA PHE A 245 -7.88 -23.44 5.37
C PHE A 245 -6.93 -23.85 6.49
N VAL A 246 -6.18 -22.90 7.06
CA VAL A 246 -5.27 -23.20 8.17
C VAL A 246 -6.04 -23.67 9.40
N ALA A 247 -7.16 -23.03 9.74
CA ALA A 247 -7.98 -23.43 10.87
C ALA A 247 -8.55 -24.85 10.70
N LEU A 248 -9.16 -25.15 9.54
CA LEU A 248 -9.83 -26.43 9.29
C LEU A 248 -8.88 -27.59 9.06
N PHE A 249 -7.79 -27.37 8.31
CA PHE A 249 -6.90 -28.46 7.88
C PHE A 249 -5.63 -28.59 8.73
N VAL A 250 -5.27 -27.58 9.53
CA VAL A 250 -4.09 -27.65 10.41
C VAL A 250 -4.50 -27.62 11.87
N LEU A 251 -5.26 -26.61 12.31
CA LEU A 251 -5.53 -26.42 13.74
C LEU A 251 -6.50 -27.47 14.28
N ILE A 252 -7.64 -27.71 13.60
CA ILE A 252 -8.63 -28.70 14.04
C ILE A 252 -8.04 -30.12 14.14
N PRO A 253 -7.30 -30.65 13.15
CA PRO A 253 -6.71 -31.99 13.25
C PRO A 253 -5.69 -32.12 14.38
N VAL A 254 -4.86 -31.09 14.60
CA VAL A 254 -3.87 -31.09 15.69
C VAL A 254 -4.56 -31.12 17.05
N VAL A 255 -5.60 -30.30 17.24
CA VAL A 255 -6.40 -30.30 18.47
C VAL A 255 -7.11 -31.64 18.65
N PHE A 256 -7.69 -32.20 17.59
CA PHE A 256 -8.36 -33.50 17.62
C PHE A 256 -7.41 -34.64 18.02
N LEU A 257 -6.19 -34.65 17.48
CA LEU A 257 -5.14 -35.59 17.89
C LEU A 257 -4.73 -35.39 19.35
N GLY A 258 -4.65 -34.14 19.83
CA GLY A 258 -4.38 -33.84 21.24
C GLY A 258 -5.47 -34.37 22.17
N ILE A 259 -6.74 -34.15 21.84
CA ILE A 259 -7.88 -34.61 22.63
C ILE A 259 -7.94 -36.15 22.66
N THR A 260 -7.76 -36.80 21.51
CA THR A 260 -7.76 -38.28 21.45
C THR A 260 -6.59 -38.87 22.24
N SER A 261 -5.42 -38.22 22.24
CA SER A 261 -4.28 -38.63 23.08
C SER A 261 -4.57 -38.48 24.57
N LEU A 262 -5.20 -37.38 24.99
CA LEU A 262 -5.56 -37.15 26.40
C LEU A 262 -6.66 -38.11 26.87
N ALA A 263 -7.66 -38.37 26.02
CA ALA A 263 -8.73 -39.32 26.31
C ALA A 263 -8.23 -40.78 26.40
N SER A 264 -7.10 -41.11 25.77
CA SER A 264 -6.49 -42.43 25.84
C SER A 264 -5.75 -42.72 27.15
N ILE A 265 -5.56 -41.72 28.03
CA ILE A 265 -4.91 -41.93 29.33
C ILE A 265 -5.90 -42.62 30.25
N GLN A 266 -5.81 -43.95 30.32
CA GLN A 266 -6.50 -44.72 31.33
C GLN A 266 -5.68 -44.67 32.62
N SER A 267 -6.24 -44.14 33.70
CA SER A 267 -5.64 -44.28 35.02
C SER A 267 -5.76 -45.76 35.44
N PRO A 268 -4.67 -46.46 35.78
CA PRO A 268 -4.78 -47.81 36.31
C PRO A 268 -5.49 -47.72 37.66
N VAL A 269 -6.75 -48.15 37.69
CA VAL A 269 -7.50 -48.34 38.94
C VAL A 269 -6.86 -49.53 39.66
N ARG A 270 -5.80 -49.27 40.43
CA ARG A 270 -5.36 -50.13 41.52
C ARG A 270 -6.38 -49.96 42.64
N LEU A 271 -7.57 -50.53 42.45
CA LEU A 271 -8.40 -50.93 43.57
C LEU A 271 -7.62 -52.06 44.24
N ASP A 272 -7.11 -51.79 45.43
CA ASP A 272 -6.65 -52.80 46.36
C ASP A 272 -7.76 -53.84 46.54
N ALA A 273 -7.74 -54.89 45.71
CA ALA A 273 -8.56 -56.05 45.88
C ALA A 273 -8.01 -56.82 47.09
N LEU A 274 -8.67 -56.59 48.22
CA LEU A 274 -8.70 -57.38 49.45
C LEU A 274 -7.96 -58.71 49.35
N LYS A 275 -6.88 -58.79 50.13
CA LYS A 275 -6.21 -60.01 50.58
C LYS A 275 -7.24 -61.09 50.90
N GLY A 276 -7.38 -62.05 49.99
CA GLY A 276 -8.23 -63.24 50.19
C GLY A 276 -7.82 -63.95 51.47
N PHE A 277 -8.76 -64.05 52.40
CA PHE A 277 -8.62 -64.76 53.65
C PHE A 277 -8.47 -66.26 53.36
N ASN A 278 -7.24 -66.77 53.41
CA ASN A 278 -6.95 -68.20 53.23
C ASN A 278 -7.33 -68.96 54.50
N ALA A 279 -8.55 -69.51 54.55
CA ALA A 279 -9.05 -70.31 55.67
C ALA A 279 -8.59 -71.78 55.63
N ALA A 280 -7.38 -72.07 55.14
CA ALA A 280 -6.88 -73.44 54.98
C ALA A 280 -5.76 -73.85 55.97
N GLU A 281 -5.27 -72.95 56.83
CA GLU A 281 -4.09 -73.22 57.66
C GLU A 281 -4.40 -73.55 59.14
N LYS A 282 -5.66 -73.87 59.49
CA LYS A 282 -6.05 -74.19 60.89
C LYS A 282 -6.49 -75.65 61.08
N LYS A 283 -5.73 -76.60 60.55
CA LYS A 283 -5.86 -78.04 60.85
C LYS A 283 -4.51 -78.73 61.04
N ASN A 284 -3.64 -78.16 61.88
CA ASN A 284 -2.53 -78.88 62.51
C ASN A 284 -2.05 -78.08 63.72
N GLN A 285 -2.83 -78.11 64.79
CA GLN A 285 -2.38 -77.99 66.19
C GLN A 285 -3.54 -78.31 67.11
#